data_AF-A0A2M7SAH1-F1
#
_entry.id   AF-A0A2M7SAH1-F1
#
_cell.length_a   1.000
_cell.length_b   1.000
_cell.length_c   1.000
_cell.angle_alpha   90.00
_cell.angle_beta   90.00
_cell.angle_gamma   90.00
#
_symmetry.space_group_name_H-M   'P 1'
#
loop_
_entity.id
_entity.type
_entity.pdbx_description
1 polymer ?
#
loop_
_entity_poly.entity_id
_entity_poly.type
_entity_poly.pdbx_seq_one_letter_code
_entity_poly.pdbx_strand_id
1 'polypeptide(L)'
;MNSIEQLISYLNDSGEETRAGAVRRLGELKDSRAIDFLLKAYKDETYTMQIAEAPPGVKASVILALSQIGGERARSEILKILKGTIEIGPREETKIMCYDNLFGDILDYAVRFLSNWKDDEVYKLFYYMATSETSSLAEYDDPRIYAYMYFIRREMDLKGISTIKGRVDYLVDQYPDTYSGMIRPGISSVETIIKKGIGCNLTEMGMDAAPFLKARIDKMPQSPKKICLNGELNSIRFMAEQRYTPTWVRPW
;
A
#
# COMPACT_ATOMS: atom_id res chain seq x y z
N MET A 1 -2.31 -32.33 8.72
CA MET A 1 -2.56 -31.62 7.45
C MET A 1 -4.05 -31.40 7.39
N ASN A 2 -4.54 -30.18 7.64
CA ASN A 2 -5.98 -29.91 7.69
C ASN A 2 -6.52 -29.77 6.26
N SER A 3 -7.63 -30.42 5.94
CA SER A 3 -8.28 -30.25 4.62
C SER A 3 -8.99 -28.90 4.53
N ILE A 4 -9.31 -28.45 3.32
CA ILE A 4 -10.04 -27.19 3.09
C ILE A 4 -11.39 -27.21 3.81
N GLU A 5 -12.08 -28.35 3.79
CA GLU A 5 -13.38 -28.53 4.44
C GLU A 5 -13.27 -28.36 5.97
N GLN A 6 -12.19 -28.88 6.57
CA GLN A 6 -11.92 -28.69 8.00
C GLN A 6 -11.66 -27.22 8.33
N LEU A 7 -10.85 -26.52 7.53
CA LEU A 7 -10.57 -25.11 7.73
C LEU A 7 -11.80 -24.22 7.56
N ILE A 8 -12.69 -24.55 6.62
CA ILE A 8 -13.97 -23.83 6.44
C ILE A 8 -14.84 -23.93 7.70
N SER A 9 -14.83 -25.08 8.40
CA SER A 9 -15.60 -25.22 9.65
C SER A 9 -15.14 -24.25 10.74
N TYR A 10 -13.83 -23.99 10.83
CA TYR A 10 -13.24 -23.08 11.81
C TYR A 10 -13.51 -21.60 11.52
N LEU A 11 -14.05 -21.25 10.35
CA LEU A 11 -14.48 -19.88 10.06
C LEU A 11 -15.69 -19.44 10.91
N ASN A 12 -16.43 -20.38 11.50
CA ASN A 12 -17.57 -20.09 12.37
C ASN A 12 -17.25 -20.35 13.86
N ASP A 13 -15.96 -20.53 14.20
CA ASP A 13 -15.55 -20.74 15.58
C ASP A 13 -15.83 -19.49 16.45
N SER A 14 -16.13 -19.70 17.73
CA SER A 14 -16.41 -18.59 18.65
C SER A 14 -15.17 -17.75 18.93
N GLY A 15 -13.97 -18.34 18.89
CA GLY A 15 -12.70 -17.64 19.08
C GLY A 15 -12.26 -16.91 17.81
N GLU A 16 -12.04 -15.59 17.90
CA GLU A 16 -11.52 -14.80 16.79
C GLU A 16 -10.16 -15.32 16.30
N GLU A 17 -9.25 -15.68 17.21
CA GLU A 17 -7.94 -16.23 16.85
C GLU A 17 -8.06 -17.51 16.02
N THR A 18 -9.02 -18.38 16.36
CA THR A 18 -9.32 -19.59 15.59
C THR A 18 -9.82 -19.23 14.20
N ARG A 19 -10.76 -18.28 14.08
CA ARG A 19 -11.26 -17.78 12.78
C ARG A 19 -10.14 -17.18 11.95
N ALA A 20 -9.33 -16.29 12.51
CA ALA A 20 -8.22 -15.63 11.83
C ALA A 20 -7.13 -16.63 11.42
N GLY A 21 -6.85 -17.63 12.26
CA GLY A 21 -5.95 -18.75 11.94
C GLY A 21 -6.46 -19.57 10.75
N ALA A 22 -7.77 -19.88 10.72
CA ALA A 22 -8.40 -20.59 9.63
C ALA A 22 -8.35 -19.80 8.31
N VAL A 23 -8.67 -18.51 8.35
CA VAL A 23 -8.56 -17.60 7.19
C VAL A 23 -7.15 -17.57 6.62
N ARG A 24 -6.13 -17.36 7.48
CA ARG A 24 -4.73 -17.34 7.04
C ARG A 24 -4.34 -18.66 6.39
N ARG A 25 -4.71 -19.78 7.02
CA ARG A 25 -4.38 -21.10 6.49
C ARG A 25 -5.07 -21.38 5.15
N LEU A 26 -6.30 -20.93 4.95
CA LEU A 26 -6.99 -21.01 3.66
C LEU A 26 -6.27 -20.20 2.57
N GLY A 27 -5.75 -19.01 2.90
CA GLY A 27 -4.91 -18.21 2.02
C GLY A 27 -3.62 -18.92 1.60
N GLU A 28 -2.92 -19.53 2.57
CA GLU A 28 -1.68 -20.29 2.34
C GLU A 28 -1.88 -21.51 1.42
N LEU A 29 -3.08 -22.11 1.43
CA LEU A 29 -3.44 -23.19 0.51
C LEU A 29 -3.65 -22.70 -0.93
N LYS A 30 -3.87 -21.41 -1.13
CA LYS A 30 -4.09 -20.76 -2.44
C LYS A 30 -5.19 -21.40 -3.29
N ASP A 31 -6.17 -22.03 -2.65
CA ASP A 31 -7.27 -22.69 -3.34
C ASP A 31 -8.44 -21.72 -3.55
N SER A 32 -8.74 -21.41 -4.82
CA SER A 32 -9.81 -20.50 -5.21
C SER A 32 -11.21 -20.91 -4.72
N ARG A 33 -11.43 -22.19 -4.36
CA ARG A 33 -12.67 -22.68 -3.74
C ARG A 33 -12.95 -22.02 -2.38
N ALA A 34 -11.92 -21.50 -1.71
CA ALA A 34 -12.07 -20.83 -0.43
C ALA A 34 -12.66 -19.41 -0.54
N ILE A 35 -12.66 -18.78 -1.73
CA ILE A 35 -13.02 -17.36 -1.90
C ILE A 35 -14.41 -17.06 -1.34
N ASP A 36 -15.43 -17.87 -1.67
CA ASP A 36 -16.81 -17.63 -1.20
C ASP A 36 -16.92 -17.70 0.33
N PHE A 37 -16.20 -18.63 0.95
CA PHE A 37 -16.18 -18.79 2.40
C PHE A 37 -15.44 -17.64 3.09
N LEU A 38 -14.32 -17.19 2.51
CA LEU A 38 -13.57 -16.03 2.99
C LEU A 38 -14.40 -14.74 2.92
N LEU A 39 -15.12 -14.52 1.81
CA LEU A 39 -15.99 -13.36 1.66
C LEU A 39 -17.18 -13.38 2.62
N LYS A 40 -17.71 -14.56 2.91
CA LYS A 40 -18.73 -14.71 3.95
C LYS A 40 -18.16 -14.35 5.33
N ALA A 41 -16.99 -14.91 5.69
CA ALA A 41 -16.32 -14.58 6.94
C ALA A 41 -16.03 -13.07 7.07
N TYR A 42 -15.62 -12.40 5.99
CA TYR A 42 -15.43 -10.95 5.99
C TYR A 42 -16.72 -10.18 6.31
N LYS A 43 -17.86 -10.61 5.78
CA LYS A 43 -19.16 -9.95 6.01
C LYS A 43 -19.72 -10.22 7.40
N ASP A 44 -19.61 -11.46 7.86
CA ASP A 44 -20.17 -11.93 9.13
C ASP A 44 -19.32 -11.45 10.32
N GLU A 45 -18.06 -11.10 10.10
CA GLU A 45 -17.18 -10.60 11.15
C GLU A 45 -17.63 -9.24 11.68
N THR A 46 -18.05 -9.25 12.95
CA THR A 46 -18.45 -8.06 13.71
C THR A 46 -17.41 -7.66 14.75
N TYR A 47 -16.52 -8.58 15.14
CA TYR A 47 -15.52 -8.30 16.16
C TYR A 47 -14.35 -7.51 15.58
N THR A 48 -13.85 -6.56 16.36
CA THR A 48 -12.67 -5.77 16.06
C THR A 48 -11.71 -5.90 17.24
N MET A 49 -10.60 -6.59 17.05
CA MET A 49 -9.55 -6.68 18.06
C MET A 49 -8.89 -5.30 18.22
N GLN A 50 -9.00 -4.70 19.41
CA GLN A 50 -8.51 -3.35 19.73
C GLN A 50 -7.17 -3.38 20.49
N ILE A 51 -6.27 -4.32 20.19
CA ILE A 51 -4.96 -4.42 20.84
C ILE A 51 -3.82 -4.30 19.82
N ALA A 52 -2.88 -3.40 20.12
CA ALA A 52 -1.84 -2.95 19.20
C ALA A 52 -0.83 -4.03 18.74
N GLU A 53 -0.75 -5.15 19.45
CA GLU A 53 0.22 -6.23 19.19
C GLU A 53 -0.43 -7.53 18.70
N ALA A 54 -1.73 -7.52 18.38
CA ALA A 54 -2.41 -8.69 17.85
C ALA A 54 -2.10 -8.93 16.36
N PRO A 55 -2.15 -10.20 15.91
CA PRO A 55 -2.20 -10.50 14.47
C PRO A 55 -3.39 -9.80 13.80
N PRO A 56 -3.37 -9.60 12.47
CA PRO A 56 -4.45 -8.93 11.76
C PRO A 56 -5.78 -9.63 12.04
N GLY A 57 -6.77 -8.86 12.49
CA GLY A 57 -8.13 -9.36 12.71
C GLY A 57 -8.71 -10.03 11.47
N VAL A 58 -9.81 -10.78 11.64
CA VAL A 58 -10.37 -11.64 10.57
C VAL A 58 -10.56 -10.90 9.24
N LYS A 59 -11.06 -9.66 9.24
CA LYS A 59 -11.27 -8.90 8.00
C LYS A 59 -9.97 -8.60 7.24
N ALA A 60 -8.94 -8.11 7.93
CA ALA A 60 -7.62 -7.86 7.31
C ALA A 60 -6.99 -9.19 6.84
N SER A 61 -7.09 -10.24 7.66
CA SER A 61 -6.67 -11.60 7.30
C SER A 61 -7.36 -12.11 6.04
N VAL A 62 -8.64 -11.78 5.80
CA VAL A 62 -9.34 -12.16 4.57
C VAL A 62 -8.73 -11.46 3.36
N ILE A 63 -8.40 -10.17 3.45
CA ILE A 63 -7.76 -9.45 2.33
C ILE A 63 -6.40 -10.08 2.01
N LEU A 64 -5.62 -10.40 3.04
CA LEU A 64 -4.33 -11.09 2.88
C LEU A 64 -4.52 -12.46 2.22
N ALA A 65 -5.48 -13.26 2.69
CA ALA A 65 -5.77 -14.59 2.15
C ALA A 65 -6.23 -14.52 0.68
N LEU A 66 -7.13 -13.59 0.35
CA LEU A 66 -7.54 -13.34 -1.04
C LEU A 66 -6.34 -12.90 -1.90
N SER A 67 -5.44 -12.08 -1.35
CA SER A 67 -4.23 -11.65 -2.06
C SER A 67 -3.29 -12.82 -2.37
N GLN A 68 -3.16 -13.77 -1.43
CA GLN A 68 -2.37 -14.99 -1.61
C GLN A 68 -2.99 -15.95 -2.63
N ILE A 69 -4.33 -16.07 -2.64
CA ILE A 69 -5.07 -16.87 -3.63
C ILE A 69 -4.90 -16.24 -5.03
N GLY A 70 -5.06 -14.92 -5.14
CA GLY A 70 -4.89 -14.18 -6.38
C GLY A 70 -5.94 -14.49 -7.46
N GLY A 71 -5.61 -14.14 -8.70
CA GLY A 71 -6.51 -14.27 -9.85
C GLY A 71 -7.56 -13.16 -9.96
N GLU A 72 -8.21 -13.09 -11.12
CA GLU A 72 -9.20 -12.05 -11.47
C GLU A 72 -10.34 -11.96 -10.46
N ARG A 73 -10.77 -13.11 -9.93
CA ARG A 73 -11.82 -13.16 -8.92
C ARG A 73 -11.40 -12.47 -7.63
N ALA A 74 -10.25 -12.83 -7.06
CA ALA A 74 -9.75 -12.16 -5.84
C ALA A 74 -9.55 -10.66 -6.09
N ARG A 75 -9.06 -10.29 -7.28
CA ARG A 75 -8.88 -8.90 -7.68
C ARG A 75 -10.19 -8.11 -7.73
N SER A 76 -11.23 -8.66 -8.37
CA SER A 76 -12.55 -8.04 -8.41
C SER A 76 -13.10 -7.82 -6.99
N GLU A 77 -12.98 -8.82 -6.12
CA GLU A 77 -13.56 -8.75 -4.78
C GLU A 77 -12.77 -7.82 -3.85
N ILE A 78 -11.43 -7.84 -3.90
CA ILE A 78 -10.59 -6.89 -3.15
C ILE A 78 -10.86 -5.45 -3.61
N LEU A 79 -11.06 -5.21 -4.91
CA LEU A 79 -11.42 -3.88 -5.40
C LEU A 79 -12.76 -3.39 -4.82
N LYS A 80 -13.78 -4.26 -4.81
CA LYS A 80 -15.10 -3.92 -4.24
C LYS A 80 -14.99 -3.61 -2.75
N ILE A 81 -14.24 -4.43 -2.01
CA ILE A 81 -14.00 -4.21 -0.59
C ILE A 81 -13.28 -2.87 -0.37
N LEU A 82 -12.21 -2.59 -1.13
CA LEU A 82 -11.46 -1.35 -1.01
C LEU A 82 -12.33 -0.12 -1.27
N LYS A 83 -13.14 -0.13 -2.34
CA LYS A 83 -14.10 0.95 -2.64
C LYS A 83 -15.04 1.20 -1.45
N GLY A 84 -15.68 0.14 -0.94
CA GLY A 84 -16.59 0.25 0.21
C GLY A 84 -15.90 0.72 1.49
N THR A 85 -14.68 0.26 1.77
CA THR A 85 -13.88 0.72 2.91
C THR A 85 -13.58 2.21 2.81
N ILE A 86 -13.16 2.70 1.63
CA ILE A 86 -12.88 4.12 1.41
C ILE A 86 -14.15 4.97 1.56
N GLU A 87 -15.29 4.51 1.06
CA GLU A 87 -16.59 5.20 1.17
C GLU A 87 -17.06 5.35 2.63
N ILE A 88 -16.85 4.31 3.46
CA ILE A 88 -17.21 4.34 4.88
C ILE A 88 -16.24 5.24 5.67
N GLY A 89 -14.96 5.24 5.29
CA GLY A 89 -13.91 5.94 6.04
C GLY A 89 -13.61 5.29 7.39
N PRO A 90 -12.69 5.86 8.19
CA PRO A 90 -12.44 5.38 9.55
C PRO A 90 -13.62 5.72 10.47
N ARG A 91 -13.89 4.86 11.44
CA ARG A 91 -15.02 5.06 12.38
C ARG A 91 -14.71 6.18 13.38
N GLU A 92 -15.69 7.02 13.71
CA GLU A 92 -15.50 8.19 14.60
C GLU A 92 -14.96 7.86 16.00
N GLU A 93 -15.25 6.66 16.51
CA GLU A 93 -14.77 6.16 17.82
C GLU A 93 -13.26 5.90 17.83
N THR A 94 -12.62 5.82 16.66
CA THR A 94 -11.16 5.61 16.48
C THR A 94 -10.37 6.93 16.37
N LYS A 95 -11.00 8.07 16.72
CA LYS A 95 -10.32 9.38 16.82
C LYS A 95 -9.23 9.43 17.90
N ILE A 96 -9.16 8.44 18.79
CA ILE A 96 -7.98 8.22 19.61
C ILE A 96 -6.91 7.59 18.72
N MET A 97 -5.83 8.34 18.52
CA MET A 97 -4.63 8.01 17.75
C MET A 97 -3.91 6.78 18.34
N CYS A 98 -4.52 5.59 18.25
CA CYS A 98 -3.98 4.34 18.75
C CYS A 98 -4.51 3.19 17.89
N TYR A 99 -3.66 2.65 17.01
CA TYR A 99 -3.57 1.23 16.65
C TYR A 99 -4.83 0.42 16.32
N ASP A 100 -5.97 1.04 15.99
CA ASP A 100 -7.12 0.36 15.39
C ASP A 100 -6.82 0.07 13.91
N ASN A 101 -5.90 -0.87 13.72
CA ASN A 101 -5.21 -1.19 12.49
C ASN A 101 -6.14 -1.80 11.43
N LEU A 102 -7.41 -2.10 11.71
CA LEU A 102 -8.27 -2.78 10.74
C LEU A 102 -8.52 -1.97 9.46
N PHE A 103 -8.78 -0.65 9.59
CA PHE A 103 -8.94 0.22 8.43
C PHE A 103 -7.61 0.37 7.67
N GLY A 104 -6.51 0.55 8.40
CA GLY A 104 -5.16 0.67 7.83
C GLY A 104 -4.70 -0.60 7.11
N ASP A 105 -4.84 -1.77 7.73
CA ASP A 105 -4.42 -3.07 7.21
C ASP A 105 -5.22 -3.47 5.98
N ILE A 106 -6.55 -3.26 5.99
CA ILE A 106 -7.39 -3.52 4.82
C ILE A 106 -6.91 -2.66 3.65
N LEU A 107 -6.65 -1.37 3.89
CA LEU A 107 -6.13 -0.48 2.85
C LEU A 107 -4.74 -0.92 2.38
N ASP A 108 -3.80 -1.19 3.29
CA ASP A 108 -2.44 -1.59 2.95
C ASP A 108 -2.42 -2.87 2.11
N TYR A 109 -3.06 -3.95 2.58
CA TYR A 109 -3.10 -5.22 1.86
C TYR A 109 -3.81 -5.09 0.51
N ALA A 110 -4.94 -4.40 0.46
CA ALA A 110 -5.69 -4.23 -0.77
C ALA A 110 -4.92 -3.39 -1.80
N VAL A 111 -4.32 -2.27 -1.39
CA VAL A 111 -3.56 -1.40 -2.29
C VAL A 111 -2.32 -2.11 -2.82
N ARG A 112 -1.57 -2.81 -1.95
CA ARG A 112 -0.41 -3.60 -2.38
C ARG A 112 -0.78 -4.71 -3.37
N PHE A 113 -1.89 -5.40 -3.15
CA PHE A 113 -2.32 -6.44 -4.06
C PHE A 113 -2.75 -5.85 -5.41
N LEU A 114 -3.62 -4.84 -5.38
CA LEU A 114 -4.20 -4.23 -6.59
C LEU A 114 -3.16 -3.48 -7.42
N SER A 115 -2.08 -2.98 -6.82
CA SER A 115 -0.98 -2.32 -7.56
C SER A 115 -0.26 -3.24 -8.55
N ASN A 116 -0.45 -4.56 -8.46
CA ASN A 116 0.11 -5.51 -9.41
C ASN A 116 -0.77 -5.70 -10.66
N TRP A 117 -1.95 -5.08 -10.72
CA TRP A 117 -2.92 -5.27 -11.80
C TRP A 117 -2.96 -4.06 -12.74
N LYS A 118 -2.88 -4.30 -14.05
CA LYS A 118 -3.04 -3.26 -15.07
C LYS A 118 -4.52 -3.09 -15.41
N ASP A 119 -5.25 -2.37 -14.56
CA ASP A 119 -6.69 -2.22 -14.66
C ASP A 119 -7.14 -0.76 -14.50
N ASP A 120 -8.10 -0.35 -15.33
CA ASP A 120 -8.56 1.04 -15.41
C ASP A 120 -9.38 1.48 -14.18
N GLU A 121 -10.11 0.57 -13.54
CA GLU A 121 -10.81 0.86 -12.30
C GLU A 121 -9.83 0.99 -11.12
N VAL A 122 -8.80 0.14 -11.06
CA VAL A 122 -7.71 0.27 -10.08
C VAL A 122 -7.03 1.62 -10.26
N TYR A 123 -6.70 1.99 -11.49
CA TYR A 123 -6.10 3.27 -11.81
C TYR A 123 -6.95 4.46 -11.33
N LYS A 124 -8.26 4.47 -11.63
CA LYS A 124 -9.17 5.54 -11.18
C LYS A 124 -9.26 5.63 -9.66
N LEU A 125 -9.35 4.48 -8.98
CA LEU A 125 -9.43 4.44 -7.53
C LEU A 125 -8.15 4.96 -6.88
N PHE A 126 -6.98 4.53 -7.37
CA PHE A 126 -5.71 4.96 -6.82
C PHE A 126 -5.41 6.44 -7.12
N TYR A 127 -5.83 6.95 -8.28
CA TYR A 127 -5.82 8.37 -8.56
C TYR A 127 -6.65 9.16 -7.53
N TYR A 128 -7.87 8.71 -7.23
CA TYR A 128 -8.70 9.32 -6.20
C TYR A 128 -8.01 9.29 -4.82
N MET A 129 -7.51 8.13 -4.38
CA MET A 129 -6.80 8.00 -3.10
C MET A 129 -5.57 8.92 -3.01
N ALA A 130 -4.78 9.00 -4.08
CA ALA A 130 -3.54 9.77 -4.12
C ALA A 130 -3.76 11.29 -4.15
N THR A 131 -4.94 11.74 -4.60
CA THR A 131 -5.28 13.17 -4.75
C THR A 131 -6.28 13.68 -3.72
N SER A 132 -6.88 12.79 -2.92
CA SER A 132 -7.81 13.18 -1.85
C SER A 132 -7.07 13.67 -0.60
N GLU A 133 -7.50 14.81 -0.05
CA GLU A 133 -6.97 15.37 1.20
C GLU A 133 -7.51 14.69 2.48
N THR A 134 -8.01 13.45 2.38
CA THR A 134 -8.66 12.78 3.52
C THR A 134 -7.75 12.74 4.76
N SER A 135 -8.25 13.30 5.85
CA SER A 135 -7.52 13.71 7.05
C SER A 135 -7.21 12.57 8.04
N SER A 136 -7.17 11.31 7.60
CA SER A 136 -7.35 10.19 8.53
C SER A 136 -6.48 8.96 8.25
N LEU A 137 -5.41 9.11 7.46
CA LEU A 137 -4.47 8.03 7.15
C LEU A 137 -3.10 8.38 7.76
N ALA A 138 -2.64 7.50 8.66
CA ALA A 138 -1.60 7.73 9.66
C ALA A 138 -0.17 7.87 9.09
N GLU A 139 0.75 8.32 9.95
CA GLU A 139 2.07 8.88 9.61
C GLU A 139 3.16 7.89 9.17
N TYR A 140 3.04 6.59 9.49
CA TYR A 140 4.13 5.63 9.30
C TYR A 140 4.02 4.71 8.06
N ASP A 141 2.81 4.35 7.61
CA ASP A 141 2.57 3.53 6.41
C ASP A 141 1.26 3.94 5.74
N ASP A 142 1.21 5.17 5.24
CA ASP A 142 0.02 5.67 4.57
C ASP A 142 -0.23 4.91 3.25
N PRO A 143 -1.34 4.16 3.11
CA PRO A 143 -1.61 3.36 1.93
C PRO A 143 -1.74 4.21 0.64
N ARG A 144 -1.97 5.53 0.77
CA ARG A 144 -1.95 6.45 -0.37
C ARG A 144 -0.58 6.55 -1.02
N ILE A 145 0.52 6.25 -0.30
CA ILE A 145 1.87 6.20 -0.88
C ILE A 145 1.92 5.12 -1.95
N TYR A 146 1.46 3.90 -1.65
CA TYR A 146 1.43 2.80 -2.62
C TYR A 146 0.45 3.08 -3.76
N ALA A 147 -0.69 3.71 -3.47
CA ALA A 147 -1.64 4.15 -4.49
C ALA A 147 -0.99 5.16 -5.45
N TYR A 148 -0.29 6.16 -4.92
CA TYR A 148 0.46 7.15 -5.71
C TYR A 148 1.59 6.48 -6.51
N MET A 149 2.35 5.56 -5.90
CA MET A 149 3.43 4.85 -6.59
C MET A 149 2.93 4.08 -7.81
N TYR A 150 1.81 3.38 -7.67
CA TYR A 150 1.17 2.72 -8.82
C TYR A 150 0.68 3.74 -9.84
N PHE A 151 -0.06 4.77 -9.38
CA PHE A 151 -0.64 5.79 -10.24
C PHE A 151 0.44 6.42 -11.12
N ILE A 152 1.55 6.88 -10.53
CA ILE A 152 2.61 7.58 -11.26
C ILE A 152 3.35 6.64 -12.23
N ARG A 153 3.50 5.35 -11.90
CA ARG A 153 4.04 4.33 -12.82
C ARG A 153 3.10 4.11 -14.00
N ARG A 154 1.81 3.93 -13.73
CA ARG A 154 0.80 3.72 -14.76
C ARG A 154 0.69 4.93 -15.67
N GLU A 155 0.79 6.14 -15.11
CA GLU A 155 0.81 7.37 -15.88
C GLU A 155 2.03 7.46 -16.80
N MET A 156 3.23 7.14 -16.30
CA MET A 156 4.44 7.05 -17.12
C MET A 156 4.29 6.00 -18.24
N ASP A 157 3.71 4.84 -17.96
CA ASP A 157 3.42 3.80 -18.96
C ASP A 157 2.49 4.33 -20.06
N LEU A 158 1.39 4.99 -19.67
CA LEU A 158 0.41 5.56 -20.61
C LEU A 158 1.02 6.67 -21.48
N LYS A 159 2.00 7.42 -20.95
CA LYS A 159 2.77 8.43 -21.69
C LYS A 159 3.92 7.84 -22.52
N GLY A 160 4.14 6.52 -22.49
CA GLY A 160 5.23 5.86 -23.21
C GLY A 160 6.62 6.09 -22.61
N ILE A 161 6.72 6.49 -21.33
CA ILE A 161 7.98 6.76 -20.63
C ILE A 161 8.55 5.45 -20.09
N SER A 162 9.34 4.76 -20.92
CA SER A 162 9.90 3.44 -20.60
C SER A 162 11.35 3.46 -20.10
N THR A 163 12.15 4.45 -20.49
CA THR A 163 13.57 4.52 -20.12
C THR A 163 13.75 4.94 -18.65
N ILE A 164 14.75 4.39 -17.95
CA ILE A 164 15.09 4.77 -16.58
C ILE A 164 15.32 6.28 -16.48
N LYS A 165 16.10 6.86 -17.40
CA LYS A 165 16.32 8.31 -17.47
C LYS A 165 15.00 9.07 -17.57
N GLY A 166 14.13 8.71 -18.51
CA GLY A 166 12.85 9.39 -18.73
C GLY A 166 11.94 9.31 -17.50
N ARG A 167 11.93 8.16 -16.80
CA ARG A 167 11.17 8.01 -15.56
C ARG A 167 11.74 8.86 -14.43
N VAL A 168 13.06 8.88 -14.26
CA VAL A 168 13.72 9.76 -13.28
C VAL A 168 13.41 11.23 -13.58
N ASP A 169 13.52 11.65 -14.85
CA ASP A 169 13.20 13.02 -15.25
C ASP A 169 11.75 13.38 -14.90
N TYR A 170 10.80 12.51 -15.25
CA TYR A 170 9.39 12.68 -14.96
C TYR A 170 9.11 12.81 -13.46
N LEU A 171 9.65 11.89 -12.65
CA LEU A 171 9.49 11.89 -11.20
C LEU A 171 10.07 13.14 -10.55
N VAL A 172 11.23 13.60 -11.00
CA VAL A 172 11.86 14.83 -10.50
C VAL A 172 11.02 16.07 -10.85
N ASP A 173 10.38 16.08 -12.02
CA ASP A 173 9.50 17.18 -12.45
C ASP A 173 8.23 17.26 -11.58
N GLN A 174 7.68 16.11 -11.16
CA GLN A 174 6.51 16.03 -10.27
C GLN A 174 6.85 16.26 -8.78
N TYR A 175 8.13 16.29 -8.42
CA TYR A 175 8.56 16.43 -7.02
C TYR A 175 8.22 17.83 -6.49
N PRO A 176 7.51 17.96 -5.35
CA PRO A 176 7.11 19.26 -4.82
C PRO A 176 8.30 20.19 -4.53
N ASP A 177 8.14 21.49 -4.81
CA ASP A 177 9.20 22.49 -4.62
C ASP A 177 9.34 22.94 -3.15
N THR A 178 8.27 22.84 -2.38
CA THR A 178 8.21 23.24 -0.98
C THR A 178 8.29 22.04 -0.03
N TYR A 179 8.67 22.33 1.22
CA TYR A 179 8.50 21.41 2.34
C TYR A 179 8.25 22.28 3.58
N SER A 180 7.03 22.30 4.09
CA SER A 180 6.70 23.15 5.25
C SER A 180 7.31 22.63 6.56
N GLY A 181 7.87 21.42 6.60
CA GLY A 181 8.41 20.81 7.83
C GLY A 181 7.38 20.52 8.93
N MET A 182 6.20 21.14 8.85
CA MET A 182 5.06 20.90 9.72
C MET A 182 4.25 19.74 9.15
N ILE A 183 4.65 18.54 9.54
CA ILE A 183 3.69 17.45 9.71
C ILE A 183 2.70 17.98 10.74
N ARG A 184 1.46 18.30 10.34
CA ARG A 184 0.40 18.41 11.34
C ARG A 184 0.27 17.03 11.96
N PRO A 185 0.43 16.85 13.28
CA PRO A 185 0.27 15.56 13.90
C PRO A 185 -1.06 14.94 13.47
N GLY A 186 -1.01 13.79 12.80
CA GLY A 186 -2.18 13.02 12.39
C GLY A 186 -2.74 13.27 10.99
N ILE A 187 -2.10 14.09 10.12
CA ILE A 187 -2.50 14.21 8.70
C ILE A 187 -1.26 14.33 7.80
N SER A 188 -0.92 13.26 7.06
CA SER A 188 0.00 13.37 5.92
C SER A 188 -0.67 14.18 4.80
N SER A 189 -0.12 15.34 4.45
CA SER A 189 -0.60 16.15 3.31
C SER A 189 -0.41 15.40 1.98
N VAL A 190 -1.20 15.73 0.97
CA VAL A 190 -1.01 15.21 -0.41
C VAL A 190 0.43 15.43 -0.88
N GLU A 191 1.02 16.59 -0.56
CA GLU A 191 2.43 16.90 -0.84
C GLU A 191 3.40 15.90 -0.18
N THR A 192 3.13 15.49 1.06
CA THR A 192 3.92 14.47 1.78
C THR A 192 3.79 13.10 1.12
N ILE A 193 2.59 12.73 0.69
CA ILE A 193 2.34 11.46 -0.02
C ILE A 193 3.08 11.43 -1.36
N ILE A 194 2.97 12.49 -2.15
CA ILE A 194 3.67 12.65 -3.43
C ILE A 194 5.17 12.51 -3.21
N LYS A 195 5.71 13.24 -2.23
CA LYS A 195 7.14 13.23 -1.89
C LYS A 195 7.63 11.81 -1.56
N LYS A 196 6.98 11.15 -0.59
CA LYS A 196 7.33 9.78 -0.17
C LYS A 196 7.19 8.80 -1.33
N GLY A 197 6.10 8.89 -2.10
CA GLY A 197 5.84 8.02 -3.24
C GLY A 197 6.85 8.18 -4.38
N ILE A 198 7.32 9.40 -4.66
CA ILE A 198 8.42 9.61 -5.61
C ILE A 198 9.73 9.01 -5.08
N GLY A 199 10.07 9.26 -3.80
CA GLY A 199 11.25 8.68 -3.17
C GLY A 199 11.28 7.15 -3.24
N CYS A 200 10.14 6.50 -2.95
CA CYS A 200 9.99 5.05 -3.08
C CYS A 200 10.16 4.57 -4.53
N ASN A 201 9.62 5.28 -5.52
CA ASN A 201 9.85 4.95 -6.93
C ASN A 201 11.33 5.04 -7.34
N LEU A 202 12.02 6.10 -6.92
CA LEU A 202 13.45 6.30 -7.20
C LEU A 202 14.29 5.21 -6.52
N THR A 203 13.93 4.86 -5.29
CA THR A 203 14.54 3.77 -4.52
C THR A 203 14.39 2.42 -5.22
N GLU A 204 13.19 2.10 -5.73
CA GLU A 204 12.95 0.84 -6.43
C GLU A 204 13.73 0.69 -7.73
N MET A 205 13.95 1.79 -8.45
CA MET A 205 14.85 1.79 -9.61
C MET A 205 16.32 1.59 -9.22
N GLY A 206 16.66 1.79 -7.95
CA GLY A 206 17.96 1.49 -7.39
C GLY A 206 19.12 2.23 -8.07
N MET A 207 20.24 1.54 -8.21
CA MET A 207 21.48 2.10 -8.78
C MET A 207 21.35 2.49 -10.25
N ASP A 208 20.34 1.99 -10.97
CA ASP A 208 20.10 2.40 -12.37
C ASP A 208 19.59 3.84 -12.46
N ALA A 209 18.85 4.32 -11.45
CA ALA A 209 18.38 5.70 -11.39
C ALA A 209 19.44 6.69 -10.90
N ALA A 210 20.38 6.24 -10.07
CA ALA A 210 21.32 7.11 -9.35
C ALA A 210 22.13 8.07 -10.25
N PRO A 211 22.67 7.65 -11.42
CA PRO A 211 23.41 8.55 -12.31
C PRO A 211 22.53 9.67 -12.88
N PHE A 212 21.29 9.35 -13.26
CA PHE A 212 20.36 10.32 -13.84
C PHE A 212 19.84 11.30 -12.79
N LEU A 213 19.53 10.79 -11.58
CA LEU A 213 19.11 11.61 -10.46
C LEU A 213 20.21 12.59 -10.05
N LYS A 214 21.46 12.11 -9.93
CA LYS A 214 22.62 12.96 -9.66
C LYS A 214 22.79 14.05 -10.73
N ALA A 215 22.70 13.69 -12.01
CA ALA A 215 22.84 14.66 -13.10
C ALA A 215 21.75 15.75 -13.09
N ARG A 216 20.53 15.43 -12.63
CA ARG A 216 19.46 16.41 -12.41
C ARG A 216 19.76 17.32 -11.21
N ILE A 217 20.15 16.74 -10.08
CA ILE A 217 20.50 17.47 -8.84
C ILE A 217 21.65 18.45 -9.06
N ASP A 218 22.69 18.04 -9.78
CA ASP A 218 23.89 18.84 -10.04
C ASP A 218 23.56 20.15 -10.80
N LYS A 219 22.49 20.16 -11.59
CA LYS A 219 22.00 21.32 -12.35
C LYS A 219 21.00 22.21 -11.61
N MET A 220 20.54 21.81 -10.42
CA MET A 220 19.53 22.55 -9.66
C MET A 220 20.16 23.65 -8.79
N PRO A 221 19.47 24.79 -8.61
CA PRO A 221 19.84 25.77 -7.60
C PRO A 221 19.70 25.19 -6.19
N GLN A 222 20.34 25.80 -5.19
CA GLN A 222 20.13 25.41 -3.80
C GLN A 222 18.68 25.72 -3.39
N SER A 223 17.91 24.66 -3.09
CA SER A 223 16.49 24.73 -2.78
C SER A 223 16.08 23.57 -1.86
N PRO A 224 14.94 23.67 -1.14
CA PRO A 224 14.40 22.56 -0.34
C PRO A 224 14.24 21.25 -1.14
N LYS A 225 13.75 21.35 -2.39
CA LYS A 225 13.66 20.22 -3.33
C LYS A 225 15.02 19.58 -3.61
N LYS A 226 16.07 20.38 -3.88
CA LYS A 226 17.42 19.86 -4.08
C LYS A 226 17.94 19.12 -2.85
N ILE A 227 17.70 19.65 -1.65
CA ILE A 227 18.10 18.99 -0.40
C ILE A 227 17.40 17.64 -0.25
N CYS A 228 16.09 17.59 -0.50
CA CYS A 228 15.32 16.35 -0.39
C CYS A 228 15.80 15.30 -1.41
N LEU A 229 15.96 15.67 -2.68
CA LEU A 229 16.43 14.75 -3.73
C LEU A 229 17.86 14.24 -3.46
N ASN A 230 18.72 15.03 -2.80
CA ASN A 230 20.01 14.54 -2.30
C ASN A 230 19.83 13.46 -1.22
N GLY A 231 18.85 13.61 -0.33
CA GLY A 231 18.47 12.60 0.64
C GLY A 231 18.01 11.29 -0.01
N GLU A 232 17.20 11.37 -1.07
CA GLU A 232 16.77 10.21 -1.86
C GLU A 232 17.96 9.51 -2.54
N LEU A 233 18.87 10.28 -3.15
CA LEU A 233 20.08 9.75 -3.78
C LEU A 233 20.98 9.03 -2.77
N ASN A 234 21.12 9.58 -1.56
CA ASN A 234 21.87 8.94 -0.47
C ASN A 234 21.20 7.65 0.00
N SER A 235 19.86 7.63 0.06
CA SER A 235 19.09 6.44 0.45
C SER A 235 19.28 5.30 -0.55
N ILE A 236 19.27 5.59 -1.86
CA ILE A 236 19.58 4.62 -2.92
C ILE A 236 20.98 4.02 -2.72
N ARG A 237 21.99 4.85 -2.48
CA ARG A 237 23.38 4.40 -2.26
C ARG A 237 23.49 3.52 -1.02
N PHE A 238 22.91 3.97 0.09
CA PHE A 238 22.91 3.23 1.35
C PHE A 238 22.29 1.83 1.18
N MET A 239 21.13 1.73 0.51
CA MET A 239 20.48 0.43 0.27
C MET A 239 21.33 -0.49 -0.61
N ALA A 240 21.97 0.06 -1.65
CA ALA A 240 22.88 -0.69 -2.50
C ALA A 240 24.10 -1.24 -1.73
N GLU A 241 24.68 -0.43 -0.84
CA GLU A 241 25.80 -0.83 0.02
C GLU A 241 25.42 -1.94 1.01
N GLN A 242 24.25 -1.83 1.64
CA GLN A 242 23.76 -2.81 2.60
C GLN A 242 23.23 -4.10 1.93
N ARG A 243 23.20 -4.17 0.60
CA ARG A 243 22.47 -5.21 -0.17
C ARG A 243 21.04 -5.40 0.34
N TYR A 244 20.44 -4.29 0.81
CA TYR A 244 19.13 -4.29 1.43
C TYR A 244 18.06 -4.01 0.38
N THR A 245 17.08 -4.92 0.28
CA THR A 245 15.87 -4.69 -0.49
C THR A 245 14.72 -4.49 0.51
N PRO A 246 14.13 -3.28 0.59
CA PRO A 246 13.06 -3.02 1.52
C PRO A 246 11.89 -3.99 1.33
N THR A 247 11.24 -4.36 2.43
CA THR A 247 10.11 -5.32 2.41
C THR A 247 8.96 -4.84 1.53
N TRP A 248 8.75 -3.52 1.42
CA TRP A 248 7.75 -2.92 0.53
C TRP A 248 8.14 -2.89 -0.97
N VAL A 249 9.38 -3.23 -1.31
CA VAL A 249 9.87 -3.40 -2.69
C VAL A 249 9.79 -4.86 -3.15
N ARG A 250 9.55 -5.81 -2.24
CA ARG A 250 9.43 -7.22 -2.58
C ARG A 250 8.02 -7.50 -3.13
N PRO A 251 7.89 -8.15 -4.30
CA PRO A 251 6.64 -8.82 -4.64
C PRO A 251 6.36 -9.90 -3.59
N TRP A 252 5.09 -10.09 -3.24
CA TRP A 252 4.65 -11.21 -2.41
C TRP A 252 5.02 -12.56 -3.03
#